data_AF-A0A293LT37-F1
#
_entry.id   AF-A0A293LT37-F1
#
_cell.length_a   1.000
_cell.length_b   1.000
_cell.length_c   1.000
_cell.angle_alpha   90.00
_cell.angle_beta   90.00
_cell.angle_gamma   90.00
#
_symmetry.space_group_name_H-M   'P 1'
#
loop_
_entity.id
_entity.type
_entity.pdbx_description
1 polymer ?
#
loop_
_entity_poly.entity_id
_entity_poly.type
_entity_poly.pdbx_seq_one_letter_code
_entity_poly.pdbx_strand_id
1 'polypeptide(L)'
;MERIGELEERIKKLESSLEEARNYGLYRMVKQLRRVVSNIEPVSTIEAEKVNIGDGVLVEKTNLDRLHTHCRGAPAKFARNLLRSVFTPEELRDKSLFGRGATQKKVVSVKEALVPERGNAVI
;
A
#
# COMPACT_ATOMS: atom_id res chain seq x y z
N MET A 1 -35.59 17.85 40.30
CA MET A 1 -34.23 17.46 40.74
C MET A 1 -34.01 15.95 40.57
N GLU A 2 -34.94 15.08 40.97
CA GLU A 2 -34.83 13.61 40.80
C GLU A 2 -34.59 13.15 39.35
N ARG A 3 -35.29 13.74 38.39
CA ARG A 3 -35.19 13.33 36.97
C ARG A 3 -33.83 13.60 36.33
N ILE A 4 -33.04 14.52 36.89
CA ILE A 4 -31.68 14.81 36.43
C ILE A 4 -30.74 13.71 36.93
N GLY A 5 -30.85 13.31 38.21
CA GLY A 5 -30.05 12.22 38.78
C GLY A 5 -30.32 10.87 38.10
N GLU A 6 -31.57 10.56 37.76
CA GLU A 6 -31.90 9.34 37.00
C GLU A 6 -31.27 9.33 35.60
N LEU A 7 -31.21 10.50 34.93
CA LEU A 7 -30.58 10.63 33.62
C LEU A 7 -29.06 10.49 33.71
N GLU A 8 -28.43 11.04 34.75
CA GLU A 8 -26.99 10.89 35.01
C GLU A 8 -26.59 9.43 35.25
N GLU A 9 -27.35 8.70 36.06
CA GLU A 9 -27.10 7.27 36.27
C GLU A 9 -27.24 6.46 34.97
N ARG A 10 -28.21 6.83 34.13
CA ARG A 10 -28.48 6.14 32.87
C ARG A 10 -27.39 6.43 31.83
N ILE A 11 -26.87 7.66 31.78
CA ILE A 11 -25.68 8.01 30.98
C ILE A 11 -24.49 7.16 31.43
N LYS A 12 -24.22 7.10 32.73
CA LYS A 12 -23.10 6.34 33.28
C LYS A 12 -23.16 4.85 32.95
N LYS A 13 -24.36 4.24 33.00
CA LYS A 13 -24.58 2.84 32.59
C LYS A 13 -24.36 2.62 31.09
N LEU A 14 -24.81 3.55 30.26
CA LEU A 14 -24.63 3.48 28.81
C LEU A 14 -23.15 3.64 28.42
N GLU A 15 -22.42 4.55 29.08
CA GLU A 15 -20.98 4.72 28.88
C GLU A 15 -20.20 3.45 29.23
N SER A 16 -20.51 2.81 30.36
CA SER A 16 -19.89 1.53 30.75
C SER A 16 -20.17 0.43 29.72
N SER A 17 -21.42 0.31 29.27
CA SER A 17 -21.81 -0.68 28.26
C SER A 17 -21.13 -0.47 26.91
N LEU A 18 -20.91 0.80 26.53
CA LEU A 18 -20.23 1.17 25.29
C LEU A 18 -18.74 0.84 25.35
N GLU A 19 -18.10 1.06 26.49
CA GLU A 19 -16.69 0.72 26.71
C GLU A 19 -16.46 -0.80 26.67
N GLU A 20 -17.36 -1.58 27.28
CA GLU A 20 -17.34 -3.05 27.21
C GLU A 20 -17.51 -3.57 25.78
N ALA A 21 -18.44 -2.99 25.01
CA ALA A 21 -18.67 -3.36 23.62
C ALA A 21 -17.44 -3.05 22.74
N ARG A 22 -16.77 -1.91 22.97
CA ARG A 22 -15.50 -1.57 22.29
C ARG A 22 -14.40 -2.57 22.60
N ASN A 23 -14.24 -2.93 23.87
CA ASN A 23 -13.25 -3.92 24.31
C ASN A 23 -13.50 -5.31 23.70
N TYR A 24 -14.76 -5.72 23.61
CA TYR A 24 -15.13 -6.98 22.95
C TYR A 24 -14.84 -6.96 21.43
N GLY A 25 -15.09 -5.82 20.76
CA GLY A 25 -14.72 -5.60 19.37
C GLY A 25 -13.21 -5.69 19.13
N LEU A 26 -12.43 -5.01 19.97
CA LEU A 26 -10.96 -5.06 19.96
C LEU A 26 -10.45 -6.49 20.16
N TYR A 27 -11.00 -7.22 21.14
CA TYR A 27 -10.63 -8.62 21.38
C TYR A 27 -10.92 -9.51 20.16
N ARG A 28 -12.08 -9.35 19.51
CA ARG A 28 -12.40 -10.10 18.27
C ARG A 28 -11.41 -9.77 17.15
N MET A 29 -11.07 -8.51 16.94
CA MET A 29 -10.11 -8.09 15.93
C MET A 29 -8.73 -8.70 16.21
N VAL A 30 -8.24 -8.62 17.44
CA VAL A 30 -6.95 -9.21 17.84
C VAL A 30 -6.95 -10.73 17.65
N LYS A 31 -8.06 -11.41 17.99
CA LYS A 31 -8.22 -12.86 17.77
C LYS A 31 -8.19 -13.24 16.28
N GLN A 32 -8.82 -12.43 15.42
CA GLN A 32 -8.77 -12.63 13.97
C GLN A 32 -7.36 -12.40 13.43
N LEU A 33 -6.68 -11.33 13.85
CA LEU A 33 -5.30 -11.06 13.46
C LEU A 33 -4.37 -12.21 13.87
N ARG A 34 -4.50 -12.73 15.09
CA ARG A 34 -3.70 -13.90 15.54
C ARG A 34 -3.93 -15.14 14.67
N ARG A 35 -5.16 -15.40 14.22
CA ARG A 35 -5.45 -16.52 13.30
C ARG A 35 -4.83 -16.30 11.93
N VAL A 36 -4.86 -15.07 11.41
CA VAL A 36 -4.22 -14.75 10.14
C VAL A 36 -2.71 -14.96 10.26
N VAL A 37 -2.10 -14.46 11.33
CA VAL A 37 -0.67 -14.63 11.60
C VAL A 37 -0.28 -16.10 11.80
N SER A 38 -1.09 -16.90 12.50
CA SER A 38 -0.80 -18.33 12.69
C SER A 38 -0.93 -19.16 11.41
N ASN A 39 -1.70 -18.69 10.44
CA ASN A 39 -1.90 -19.36 9.15
C ASN A 39 -0.92 -18.86 8.08
N ILE A 40 -0.12 -17.84 8.40
CA ILE A 40 1.04 -17.48 7.59
C ILE A 40 2.13 -18.48 8.00
N GLU A 41 2.31 -19.53 7.20
CA GLU A 41 3.47 -20.40 7.35
C GLU A 41 4.74 -19.54 7.35
N PRO A 42 5.76 -19.89 8.16
CA PRO A 42 7.04 -19.21 8.08
C PRO A 42 7.50 -19.34 6.63
N VAL A 43 7.64 -18.21 5.95
CA VAL A 43 8.12 -18.17 4.57
C VAL A 43 9.49 -18.81 4.58
N SER A 44 9.56 -20.10 4.27
CA SER A 44 10.80 -20.75 3.88
C SER A 44 11.36 -19.86 2.78
N THR A 45 12.63 -19.48 2.87
CA THR A 45 13.38 -18.68 1.90
C THR A 45 13.45 -19.40 0.55
N ILE A 46 12.31 -19.55 -0.10
CA ILE A 46 12.16 -19.85 -1.51
C ILE A 46 12.44 -18.49 -2.13
N GLU A 47 13.61 -18.35 -2.75
CA GLU A 47 13.91 -17.17 -3.56
C GLU A 47 12.72 -16.93 -4.49
N ALA A 48 12.05 -15.80 -4.31
CA ALA A 48 10.85 -15.49 -5.07
C ALA A 48 11.20 -15.53 -6.56
N GLU A 49 10.48 -16.36 -7.33
CA GLU A 49 10.69 -16.50 -8.77
C GLU A 49 10.63 -15.11 -9.42
N LYS A 50 11.71 -14.72 -10.11
CA LYS A 50 11.81 -13.44 -10.80
C LYS A 50 11.63 -13.64 -12.30
N VAL A 51 10.86 -12.75 -12.92
CA VAL A 51 10.58 -12.75 -14.36
C VAL A 51 11.17 -11.49 -14.98
N ASN A 52 11.77 -11.64 -16.16
CA ASN A 52 12.27 -10.51 -16.94
C ASN A 52 11.12 -9.82 -17.67
N ILE A 53 10.94 -8.53 -17.44
CA ILE A 53 9.89 -7.70 -18.07
C ILE A 53 10.39 -6.92 -19.29
N GLY A 54 11.68 -6.94 -19.57
CA GLY A 54 12.33 -6.16 -20.64
C GLY A 54 13.67 -5.61 -20.18
N ASP A 55 14.62 -5.41 -21.10
CA ASP A 55 15.94 -4.81 -20.85
C ASP A 55 16.73 -5.40 -19.66
N GLY A 56 16.47 -6.67 -19.32
CA GLY A 56 17.12 -7.36 -18.19
C GLY A 56 16.54 -7.02 -16.81
N VAL A 57 15.43 -6.29 -16.75
CA VAL A 57 14.76 -5.89 -15.51
C VAL A 57 13.95 -7.06 -14.97
N LEU A 58 14.30 -7.51 -13.76
CA LEU A 58 13.68 -8.64 -13.09
C LEU A 58 12.70 -8.17 -12.01
N VAL A 59 11.47 -8.70 -12.04
CA VAL A 59 10.44 -8.46 -11.01
C VAL A 59 9.91 -9.78 -10.46
N GLU A 60 9.45 -9.77 -9.21
CA GLU A 60 8.83 -10.96 -8.62
C GLU A 60 7.55 -11.36 -9.37
N LYS A 61 7.47 -12.63 -9.77
CA LYS A 61 6.32 -13.20 -10.50
C LYS A 61 5.02 -13.04 -9.74
N THR A 62 5.05 -13.28 -8.43
CA THR A 62 3.88 -13.15 -7.55
C THR A 62 3.33 -11.72 -7.56
N ASN A 63 4.19 -10.71 -7.60
CA ASN A 63 3.78 -9.32 -7.71
C ASN A 63 3.20 -9.04 -9.11
N LEU A 64 3.84 -9.53 -10.16
CA LEU A 64 3.37 -9.36 -11.53
C LEU A 64 1.97 -9.98 -11.75
N ASP A 65 1.75 -11.21 -11.28
CA ASP A 65 0.47 -11.92 -11.36
C ASP A 65 -0.65 -11.18 -10.60
N ARG A 66 -0.31 -10.66 -9.41
CA ARG A 66 -1.23 -9.82 -8.62
C ARG A 66 -1.59 -8.54 -9.37
N LEU A 67 -0.63 -7.91 -10.04
CA LEU A 67 -0.88 -6.72 -10.85
C LEU A 67 -1.76 -7.01 -12.05
N HIS A 68 -1.52 -8.12 -12.76
CA HIS A 68 -2.37 -8.54 -13.88
C HIS A 68 -3.83 -8.75 -13.45
N THR A 69 -4.03 -9.35 -12.28
CA THR A 69 -5.38 -9.57 -11.74
C THR A 69 -6.03 -8.28 -11.26
N HIS A 70 -5.31 -7.46 -10.49
CA HIS A 70 -5.86 -6.27 -9.82
C HIS A 70 -5.97 -5.02 -10.72
N CYS A 71 -5.24 -5.00 -11.83
CA CYS A 71 -5.24 -3.89 -12.79
C CYS A 71 -5.79 -4.30 -14.17
N ARG A 72 -6.53 -5.40 -14.25
CA ARG A 72 -7.15 -5.89 -15.49
C ARG A 72 -7.98 -4.78 -16.15
N GLY A 73 -7.71 -4.49 -17.42
CA GLY A 73 -8.40 -3.44 -18.19
C GLY A 73 -7.96 -2.00 -17.87
N ALA A 74 -6.97 -1.80 -17.00
CA ALA A 74 -6.48 -0.48 -16.59
C ALA A 74 -4.96 -0.34 -16.82
N PRO A 75 -4.49 -0.16 -18.08
CA PRO A 75 -3.07 -0.17 -18.41
C PRO A 75 -2.27 0.93 -17.70
N ALA A 76 -2.83 2.14 -17.56
CA ALA A 76 -2.18 3.22 -16.82
C ALA A 76 -2.02 2.93 -15.31
N LYS A 77 -2.96 2.17 -14.72
CA LYS A 77 -2.88 1.75 -13.32
C LYS A 77 -1.83 0.64 -13.16
N PHE A 78 -1.80 -0.29 -14.11
CA PHE A 78 -0.81 -1.35 -14.17
C PHE A 78 0.61 -0.79 -14.24
N ALA A 79 0.90 0.07 -15.23
CA ALA A 79 2.21 0.70 -15.41
C ALA A 79 2.66 1.48 -14.17
N ARG A 80 1.77 2.28 -13.55
CA ARG A 80 2.08 3.02 -12.32
C ARG A 80 2.46 2.11 -11.16
N ASN A 81 1.77 0.99 -11.00
CA ASN A 81 2.08 0.04 -9.94
C ASN A 81 3.35 -0.74 -10.26
N LEU A 82 3.59 -1.09 -11.52
CA LEU A 82 4.83 -1.75 -11.94
C LEU A 82 6.05 -0.84 -11.73
N LEU A 83 5.95 0.46 -12.00
CA LEU A 83 6.99 1.44 -11.67
C LEU A 83 7.35 1.44 -10.18
N ARG A 84 6.39 1.19 -9.27
CA ARG A 84 6.66 1.10 -7.82
C ARG A 84 7.32 -0.21 -7.41
N SER A 85 7.23 -1.25 -8.23
CA SER A 85 7.95 -2.50 -8.04
C SER A 85 9.37 -2.42 -8.60
N VAL A 86 9.58 -1.61 -9.63
CA VAL A 86 10.89 -1.43 -10.27
C VAL A 86 11.71 -0.37 -9.54
N PHE A 87 11.13 0.76 -9.13
CA PHE A 87 11.83 1.91 -8.53
C PHE A 87 11.50 2.12 -7.05
N THR A 88 12.44 2.68 -6.29
CA THR A 88 12.17 3.03 -4.89
C THR A 88 11.27 4.26 -4.78
N PRO A 89 10.55 4.43 -3.65
CA PRO A 89 9.74 5.63 -3.40
C PRO A 89 10.55 6.92 -3.47
N GLU A 90 11.83 6.89 -3.07
CA GLU A 90 12.76 8.02 -3.12
C GLU A 90 13.07 8.39 -4.57
N GLU A 91 13.42 7.40 -5.40
CA GLU A 91 13.67 7.61 -6.83
C GLU A 91 12.45 8.23 -7.53
N LEU A 92 11.25 7.75 -7.24
CA LEU A 92 10.02 8.25 -7.86
C LEU A 92 9.63 9.67 -7.40
N ARG A 93 10.08 10.12 -6.23
CA ARG A 93 9.84 11.48 -5.75
C ARG A 93 10.80 12.48 -6.37
N ASP A 94 12.08 12.11 -6.43
CA ASP A 94 13.16 13.06 -6.71
C ASP A 94 13.61 13.04 -8.17
N LYS A 95 13.27 11.99 -8.93
CA LYS A 95 13.56 11.87 -10.36
C LYS A 95 12.31 12.12 -11.22
N SER A 96 12.54 12.34 -12.51
CA SER A 96 11.52 12.50 -13.55
C SER A 96 11.72 11.46 -14.65
N LEU A 97 10.71 11.23 -15.48
CA LEU A 97 10.82 10.23 -16.56
C LEU A 97 11.96 10.52 -17.55
N PHE A 98 12.22 11.79 -17.88
CA PHE A 98 13.16 12.17 -18.94
C PHE A 98 14.27 13.12 -18.50
N GLY A 99 14.28 13.53 -17.22
CA GLY A 99 15.28 14.49 -16.74
C GLY A 99 15.11 15.90 -17.32
N ARG A 100 13.92 16.26 -17.81
CA ARG A 100 13.67 17.54 -18.50
C ARG A 100 12.85 18.49 -17.63
N GLY A 101 13.25 19.76 -17.62
CA GLY A 101 12.46 20.83 -17.01
C GLY A 101 11.11 20.99 -17.69
N ALA A 102 10.08 21.34 -16.92
CA ALA A 102 8.77 21.62 -17.48
C ALA A 102 8.85 22.86 -18.38
N THR A 103 8.46 22.73 -19.65
CA THR A 103 8.46 23.83 -20.64
C THR A 103 7.64 25.05 -20.19
N GLN A 104 6.64 24.84 -19.32
CA GLN A 104 5.77 25.89 -18.80
C GLN A 104 6.25 26.54 -17.50
N LYS A 105 7.24 25.97 -16.79
CA LYS A 105 7.73 26.50 -15.51
C LYS A 105 9.26 26.61 -15.54
N LYS A 106 9.76 27.80 -15.85
CA LYS A 106 11.21 28.12 -15.92
C LYS A 106 11.93 28.12 -14.57
N VAL A 107 11.22 28.04 -13.44
CA VAL A 107 11.77 28.31 -12.08
C VAL A 107 11.97 27.02 -11.26
N VAL A 108 11.44 25.88 -11.69
CA VAL A 108 11.56 24.62 -10.93
C VAL A 108 12.88 23.94 -11.29
N SER A 109 13.62 23.50 -10.28
CA SER A 109 14.84 22.71 -10.48
C SER A 109 14.54 21.47 -11.32
N VAL A 110 15.39 21.24 -12.33
CA VAL A 110 15.25 20.08 -13.21
C VAL A 110 15.61 18.84 -12.39
N LYS A 111 14.64 17.94 -12.26
CA LYS A 111 14.85 16.63 -11.64
C LYS A 111 15.68 15.76 -12.56
N GLU A 112 16.54 14.91 -12.01
CA GLU A 112 17.29 13.91 -12.78
C GLU A 112 16.35 12.92 -13.48
N ALA A 113 16.83 12.26 -14.52
CA ALA A 113 16.06 11.21 -15.19
C ALA A 113 16.06 9.92 -14.36
N LEU A 114 14.95 9.18 -14.41
CA LEU A 114 14.95 7.77 -14.04
C LEU A 114 15.87 7.00 -14.99
N VAL A 115 16.41 5.89 -14.51
CA VAL A 115 17.25 4.97 -15.30
C VAL A 115 16.45 4.53 -16.53
N PRO A 116 16.84 4.96 -17.75
CA PRO A 116 16.02 4.79 -18.94
C PRO A 116 15.69 3.32 -19.23
N GLU A 117 16.64 2.42 -19.00
CA GLU A 117 16.49 0.98 -19.21
C GLU A 117 15.36 0.40 -18.32
N ARG A 118 15.31 0.83 -17.05
CA ARG A 118 14.25 0.44 -16.10
C ARG A 118 12.91 1.08 -16.42
N GLY A 119 12.92 2.29 -16.99
CA GLY A 119 11.71 2.99 -17.43
C GLY A 119 11.11 2.35 -18.67
N ASN A 120 11.94 2.05 -19.66
CA ASN A 120 11.55 1.44 -20.94
C ASN A 120 11.01 0.02 -20.77
N ALA A 121 11.56 -0.76 -19.84
CA ALA A 121 11.04 -2.09 -19.52
C ALA A 121 9.59 -2.11 -18.99
N VAL A 122 9.03 -0.95 -18.63
CA VAL A 122 7.64 -0.80 -18.14
C VAL A 122 6.69 -0.25 -19.21
N ILE A 123 7.22 0.33 -20.30
CA ILE A 123 6.48 1.07 -21.33
C ILE A 123 6.16 0.18 -22.53
#